data_AF-A0AAD5KBS6-F1
#
_entry.id   AF-A0AAD5KBS6-F1
#
_cell.length_a   1.000
_cell.length_b   1.000
_cell.length_c   1.000
_cell.angle_alpha   90.00
_cell.angle_beta   90.00
_cell.angle_gamma   90.00
#
_symmetry.space_group_name_H-M   'P 1'
#
loop_
_entity.id
_entity.type
_entity.pdbx_description
1 polymer ?
#
loop_
_entity_poly.entity_id
_entity_poly.type
_entity_poly.pdbx_seq_one_letter_code
_entity_poly.pdbx_strand_id
1 'polypeptide(L)' 'MYVASNLSHVPCKFFKQGTCTAGANCVFSHSQDLTSESAVCKYFLKGNCKFGAKCALLHTL' A
#
# COMPACT_ATOMS: atom_id res chain seq x y z
N MET A 1 2.30 31.46 2.90
CA MET A 1 1.89 30.43 1.92
C MET A 1 2.32 29.08 2.45
N TYR A 2 1.45 28.37 3.16
CA TYR A 2 1.72 26.99 3.59
C TYR A 2 0.97 26.10 2.61
N VAL A 3 1.69 25.54 1.63
CA VAL A 3 1.10 24.58 0.70
C VAL A 3 0.61 23.42 1.55
N ALA A 4 -0.71 23.21 1.60
CA ALA A 4 -1.32 22.05 2.21
C ALA A 4 -0.95 20.84 1.33
N SER A 5 0.24 20.28 1.60
CA SER A 5 0.78 19.11 0.92
C SER A 5 -0.22 17.98 1.06
N ASN A 6 -0.82 17.59 -0.06
CA ASN A 6 -1.82 16.55 -0.19
C ASN A 6 -1.38 15.28 0.59
N LEU A 7 -2.02 15.00 1.75
CA LEU A 7 -1.65 13.87 2.63
C LEU A 7 -2.20 12.52 2.13
N SER A 8 -2.55 12.44 0.83
CA SER A 8 -3.03 11.22 0.18
C SER A 8 -2.02 10.07 0.16
N HIS A 9 -0.74 10.34 0.47
CA HIS A 9 0.28 9.32 0.70
C HIS A 9 0.27 8.77 2.14
N VAL A 10 -0.32 9.49 3.10
CA VAL A 10 -0.39 9.07 4.51
C VAL A 10 -1.65 8.24 4.73
N PRO A 11 -1.57 6.97 5.14
CA PRO A 11 -2.73 6.11 5.29
C PRO A 11 -3.66 6.59 6.41
N CYS A 12 -4.96 6.63 6.12
CA CYS A 12 -5.97 7.04 7.09
C CYS A 12 -6.17 5.95 8.15
N LYS A 13 -5.76 6.25 9.39
CA LYS A 13 -5.92 5.34 10.53
C LYS A 13 -7.40 4.97 10.78
N PHE A 14 -8.31 5.93 10.64
CA PHE A 14 -9.75 5.71 10.85
C PHE A 14 -10.37 4.89 9.72
N PHE A 15 -9.89 5.01 8.49
CA PHE A 15 -10.37 4.21 7.37
C PHE A 15 -9.94 2.75 7.53
N LYS A 16 -8.68 2.53 7.93
CA LYS A 16 -8.17 1.19 8.30
C LYS A 16 -9.00 0.55 9.42
N GLN A 17 -9.56 1.35 10.33
CA GLN A 17 -10.39 0.88 11.43
C GLN A 17 -11.90 0.82 11.08
N GLY A 18 -12.29 1.20 9.87
CA GLY A 18 -13.70 1.22 9.42
C GLY A 18 -14.54 2.34 10.04
N THR A 19 -13.92 3.31 10.71
CA THR A 19 -14.60 4.40 11.44
C THR A 19 -14.46 5.75 10.76
N CYS A 20 -13.84 5.83 9.57
CA CYS A 20 -13.69 7.09 8.87
C CYS A 20 -15.01 7.59 8.28
N THR A 21 -15.44 8.78 8.70
CA THR A 21 -16.66 9.45 8.21
C THR A 21 -16.38 10.42 7.05
N ALA A 22 -15.12 10.71 6.74
CA ALA A 22 -14.73 11.68 5.71
C ALA A 22 -14.94 11.16 4.27
N GLY A 23 -15.12 9.84 4.08
CA GLY A 23 -15.37 9.24 2.77
C GLY A 23 -14.30 9.62 1.73
N ALA A 24 -14.73 10.03 0.53
CA ALA A 24 -13.84 10.46 -0.54
C ALA A 24 -13.18 11.84 -0.30
N ASN A 25 -13.63 12.61 0.69
CA ASN A 25 -13.08 13.91 1.04
C ASN A 25 -11.97 13.82 2.12
N CYS A 26 -11.55 12.60 2.48
CA CYS A 26 -10.48 12.46 3.45
C CYS A 26 -9.17 12.97 2.87
N VAL A 27 -8.47 13.81 3.63
CA VAL A 27 -7.13 14.30 3.27
C VAL A 27 -6.06 13.21 3.34
N PHE A 28 -6.38 12.09 4.02
CA PHE A 28 -5.52 10.93 4.19
C PHE A 28 -5.91 9.81 3.22
N SER A 29 -4.96 8.95 2.88
CA SER A 29 -5.17 7.84 1.95
C SER A 29 -6.20 6.84 2.46
N HIS A 30 -7.27 6.67 1.70
CA HIS A 30 -8.22 5.55 1.82
C HIS A 30 -7.87 4.40 0.88
N SER A 31 -6.70 4.45 0.26
CA SER A 31 -6.17 3.33 -0.50
C SER A 31 -5.97 2.17 0.45
N GLN A 32 -6.77 1.12 0.28
CA GLN A 32 -6.56 -0.17 0.93
C GLN A 32 -5.28 -0.83 0.42
N ASP A 33 -4.50 -0.18 -0.44
CA ASP A 33 -3.18 -0.56 -0.92
C ASP A 33 -2.07 -0.45 0.15
N LEU A 34 -2.39 -0.89 1.35
CA LEU A 34 -1.44 -1.65 2.16
C LEU A 34 -1.60 -3.16 1.89
N THR A 35 -2.51 -3.52 0.98
CA THR A 35 -2.85 -4.90 0.64
C THR A 35 -1.91 -5.40 -0.44
N SER A 36 -0.86 -6.10 -0.02
CA SER A 36 -0.28 -7.24 -0.74
C SER A 36 0.38 -7.02 -2.12
N GLU A 37 0.14 -5.94 -2.88
CA GLU A 37 0.89 -5.67 -4.12
C GLU A 37 2.36 -5.35 -3.84
N SER A 38 2.65 -4.78 -2.66
CA SER A 38 4.03 -4.67 -2.16
C SER A 38 4.55 -5.96 -1.53
N ALA A 39 3.68 -6.93 -1.23
CA ALA A 39 4.10 -8.24 -0.75
C ALA A 39 4.49 -9.15 -1.90
N VAL A 40 3.91 -9.02 -3.11
CA VAL A 40 4.29 -9.83 -4.26
C VAL A 40 5.68 -9.45 -4.76
N CYS A 41 6.52 -10.46 -4.92
CA CYS A 41 7.88 -10.28 -5.39
C CYS A 41 7.90 -9.87 -6.86
N LYS A 42 8.11 -8.59 -7.12
CA LYS A 42 8.24 -8.04 -8.48
C LYS A 42 9.35 -8.72 -9.30
N TYR A 43 10.43 -9.15 -8.63
CA TYR A 43 11.51 -9.88 -9.30
C TYR A 43 11.10 -11.31 -9.67
N PHE A 44 10.22 -11.95 -8.90
CA PHE A 44 9.70 -13.28 -9.23
C PHE A 44 8.76 -13.21 -10.43
N LEU A 45 7.85 -12.22 -10.46
CA LEU A 45 6.99 -11.96 -11.62
C LEU A 45 7.80 -11.71 -12.90
N LYS A 46 8.98 -11.11 -12.78
CA LYS A 46 9.90 -10.86 -13.89
C LYS A 46 10.88 -12.02 -14.17
N GLY A 47 10.76 -13.15 -13.46
CA GLY A 47 11.62 -14.32 -13.60
C GLY A 47 13.08 -14.13 -13.13
N ASN A 48 13.36 -13.07 -12.37
CA ASN A 48 14.71 -12.66 -11.96
C ASN A 48 14.93 -12.69 -10.43
N CYS A 49 14.04 -13.32 -9.66
CA CYS A 49 14.21 -13.40 -8.21
C CYS A 49 15.37 -14.34 -7.84
N LYS A 50 16.43 -13.78 -7.23
CA LYS A 50 17.61 -14.53 -6.78
C LYS A 50 17.43 -15.27 -5.45
N PHE A 51 16.36 -14.96 -4.71
CA PHE A 51 16.13 -15.48 -3.36
C PHE A 51 15.32 -16.78 -3.33
N GLY A 52 14.71 -17.17 -4.47
CA GLY A 52 13.94 -18.41 -4.59
C GLY A 52 12.88 -18.55 -3.50
N ALA A 53 12.76 -19.76 -2.94
CA ALA A 53 11.82 -20.05 -1.86
C ALA A 53 12.09 -19.30 -0.54
N LYS A 54 13.25 -18.63 -0.40
CA LYS A 54 13.63 -17.85 0.79
C LYS A 54 13.36 -16.35 0.62
N CYS A 55 12.64 -15.95 -0.43
CA CYS A 55 12.31 -14.55 -0.64
C CYS A 55 11.39 -14.05 0.49
N ALA A 56 11.70 -12.87 1.02
CA ALA A 56 10.85 -12.20 2.01
C ALA A 56 9.53 -11.67 1.40
N LEU A 57 9.41 -11.72 0.06
CA LEU A 57 8.25 -11.31 -0.71
C LEU A 57 7.54 -12.55 -1.26
N LEU A 58 6.23 -12.49 -1.37
CA LEU A 58 5.32 -13.53 -1.83
C LEU A 58 5.57 -13.87 -3.31
N HIS A 59 5.78 -15.15 -3.60
CA HIS A 59 5.88 -15.70 -4.95
C HIS A 59 4.55 -16.36 -5.31
N THR A 60 3.64 -15.63 -5.96
CA THR A 60 2.37 -16.18 -6.48
C THR A 60 2.53 -16.47 -7.97
N LEU A 61 2.25 -17.70 -8.39
CA LEU A 61 2.23 -18.11 -9.81
C LEU A 61 0.99 -17.59 -10.53
#